data_AF-A0A2P7YV46-F1
#
_entry.id   AF-A0A2P7YV46-F1
#
_cell.length_a   1.000
_cell.length_b   1.000
_cell.length_c   1.000
_cell.angle_alpha   90.00
_cell.angle_beta   90.00
_cell.angle_gamma   90.00
#
_symmetry.space_group_name_H-M   'P 1'
#
loop_
_entity.id
_entity.type
_entity.pdbx_description
1 polymer ?
#
loop_
_entity_poly.entity_id
_entity_poly.type
_entity_poly.pdbx_seq_one_letter_code
_entity_poly.pdbx_strand_id
1 'polypeptide(L)'
;MSRLRKVDRAILDQNEPIDTEDQELLITQLRQRNDENLAIYTKVLALSVVVELPILVWFTRTADLKKDKLSLTLLITLSSILSLLNLLYDVSVLGEHVLRKLRSKAWAQGLAQPARLAFSYHGVNILNLVLLLQLGAAAWQSGLKSMYCVVPMGNLVMVILMRKWHTEIKGNVKELDGLRYDYKGV
;
A
#
# COMPACT_ATOMS: atom_id res chain seq x y z
N MET A 1 -22.82 11.66 -2.37
CA MET A 1 -22.36 13.04 -2.62
C MET A 1 -20.90 13.16 -2.21
N SER A 2 -20.02 13.54 -3.15
CA SER A 2 -18.57 13.68 -2.92
C SER A 2 -18.27 14.78 -1.89
N ARG A 3 -17.36 14.51 -0.93
CA ARG A 3 -16.90 15.46 0.09
C ARG A 3 -16.40 16.79 -0.51
N LEU A 4 -15.83 16.75 -1.71
CA LEU A 4 -15.42 17.94 -2.47
C LEU A 4 -16.58 18.90 -2.71
N ARG A 5 -17.78 18.39 -3.05
CA ARG A 5 -18.94 19.26 -3.34
C ARG A 5 -19.50 19.99 -2.12
N LYS A 6 -19.22 19.54 -0.91
CA LYS A 6 -19.62 20.25 0.32
C LYS A 6 -18.66 21.39 0.64
N VAL A 7 -17.36 21.17 0.40
CA VAL A 7 -16.33 22.21 0.56
C VAL A 7 -16.50 23.27 -0.52
N ASP A 8 -16.67 22.87 -1.78
CA ASP A 8 -16.94 23.81 -2.88
C ASP A 8 -18.18 24.66 -2.62
N ARG A 9 -19.27 24.09 -2.09
CA ARG A 9 -20.47 24.86 -1.73
C ARG A 9 -20.25 25.83 -0.59
N ALA A 10 -19.50 25.44 0.45
CA ALA A 10 -19.21 26.33 1.56
C ALA A 10 -18.33 27.51 1.13
N ILE A 11 -17.39 27.27 0.20
CA ILE A 11 -16.54 28.30 -0.39
C ILE A 11 -17.33 29.21 -1.35
N LEU A 12 -18.28 28.66 -2.11
CA LEU A 12 -19.09 29.43 -3.07
C LEU A 12 -20.23 30.23 -2.40
N ASP A 13 -20.74 29.80 -1.25
CA ASP A 13 -21.81 30.51 -0.53
C ASP A 13 -21.28 31.72 0.29
N GLN A 14 -19.99 31.75 0.60
CA GLN A 14 -19.32 32.90 1.20
C GLN A 14 -18.75 33.78 0.10
N ASN A 15 -19.47 34.83 -0.29
CA ASN A 15 -19.03 35.83 -1.29
C ASN A 15 -17.80 36.66 -0.86
N GLU A 16 -17.11 36.28 0.22
CA GLU A 16 -15.89 36.90 0.68
C GLU A 16 -14.69 36.08 0.17
N PRO A 17 -13.69 36.71 -0.47
CA PRO A 17 -12.47 36.03 -0.85
C PRO A 17 -11.79 35.51 0.42
N ILE A 18 -11.61 34.19 0.52
CA ILE A 18 -10.87 33.57 1.62
C ILE A 18 -9.47 34.18 1.68
N ASP A 19 -9.09 34.71 2.84
CA ASP A 19 -7.74 35.24 3.06
C ASP A 19 -6.69 34.15 2.84
N THR A 20 -5.52 34.55 2.39
CA THR A 20 -4.35 33.71 2.22
C THR A 20 -3.99 32.89 3.46
N GLU A 21 -4.24 33.43 4.66
CA GLU A 21 -4.01 32.74 5.93
C GLU A 21 -5.01 31.58 6.13
N ASP A 22 -6.28 31.80 5.84
CA ASP A 22 -7.33 30.78 5.92
C ASP A 22 -7.13 29.68 4.87
N GLN A 23 -6.69 30.04 3.65
CA GLN A 23 -6.31 29.07 2.63
C GLN A 23 -5.14 28.18 3.09
N GLU A 24 -4.11 28.76 3.70
CA GLU A 24 -2.96 28.01 4.21
C GLU A 24 -3.36 27.07 5.36
N LEU A 25 -4.22 27.55 6.26
CA LEU A 25 -4.78 26.73 7.32
C LEU A 25 -5.57 25.54 6.76
N LEU A 26 -6.42 25.78 5.75
CA LEU A 26 -7.22 24.73 5.11
C LEU A 26 -6.35 23.69 4.40
N ILE A 27 -5.36 24.13 3.61
CA ILE A 27 -4.41 23.21 2.92
C ILE A 27 -3.66 22.36 3.94
N THR A 28 -3.20 22.98 5.04
CA THR A 28 -2.48 22.28 6.13
C THR A 28 -3.39 21.26 6.81
N GLN A 29 -4.63 21.63 7.14
CA GLN A 29 -5.62 20.71 7.72
C GLN A 29 -5.97 19.55 6.77
N LEU A 30 -6.08 19.82 5.46
CA LEU A 30 -6.34 18.78 4.45
C LEU A 30 -5.19 17.79 4.36
N ARG A 31 -3.94 18.28 4.34
CA ARG A 31 -2.75 17.41 4.36
C ARG A 31 -2.71 16.56 5.63
N GLN A 32 -2.88 17.19 6.80
CA GLN A 32 -2.86 16.48 8.08
C GLN A 32 -3.96 15.40 8.15
N ARG A 33 -5.20 15.74 7.79
CA ARG A 33 -6.30 14.76 7.76
C ARG A 33 -6.06 13.63 6.78
N ASN A 34 -5.41 13.90 5.64
CA ASN A 34 -5.08 12.85 4.67
C ASN A 34 -4.06 11.87 5.26
N ASP A 35 -3.01 12.37 5.91
CA ASP A 35 -1.98 11.55 6.55
C ASP A 35 -2.55 10.74 7.73
N GLU A 36 -3.41 11.34 8.55
CA GLU A 36 -4.13 10.66 9.64
C GLU A 36 -5.06 9.56 9.11
N ASN A 37 -5.84 9.83 8.07
CA ASN A 37 -6.72 8.84 7.45
C ASN A 37 -5.92 7.68 6.86
N LEU A 38 -4.80 7.96 6.18
CA LEU A 38 -3.90 6.93 5.69
C LEU A 38 -3.43 6.05 6.86
N ALA A 39 -2.94 6.65 7.94
CA ALA A 39 -2.46 5.89 9.09
C ALA A 39 -3.55 4.99 9.70
N ILE A 40 -4.79 5.48 9.80
CA ILE A 40 -5.92 4.69 10.30
C ILE A 40 -6.25 3.55 9.35
N TYR A 41 -6.44 3.83 8.05
CA TYR A 41 -6.79 2.79 7.07
C TYR A 41 -5.69 1.73 6.95
N THR A 42 -4.42 2.11 7.09
CA THR A 42 -3.28 1.19 7.01
C THR A 42 -3.33 0.22 8.18
N LYS A 43 -3.60 0.74 9.39
CA LYS A 43 -3.74 -0.09 10.60
C LYS A 43 -4.93 -1.03 10.50
N VAL A 44 -6.07 -0.55 10.00
CA VAL A 44 -7.28 -1.37 9.82
C VAL A 44 -7.02 -2.48 8.79
N LEU A 45 -6.42 -2.16 7.65
CA LEU A 45 -6.10 -3.14 6.61
C LEU A 45 -5.06 -4.16 7.10
N ALA A 46 -4.00 -3.70 7.79
CA ALA A 46 -3.01 -4.59 8.38
C ALA A 46 -3.64 -5.53 9.42
N LEU A 47 -4.54 -5.02 10.27
CA LEU A 47 -5.28 -5.84 11.23
C LEU A 47 -6.17 -6.87 10.52
N SER A 48 -6.83 -6.50 9.41
CA SER A 48 -7.60 -7.43 8.58
C SER A 48 -6.74 -8.60 8.11
N VAL A 49 -5.57 -8.30 7.52
CA VAL A 49 -4.63 -9.32 7.04
C VAL A 49 -4.15 -10.24 8.18
N VAL A 50 -3.87 -9.69 9.37
CA VAL A 50 -3.47 -10.47 10.54
C VAL A 50 -4.58 -11.41 11.01
N VAL A 51 -5.84 -10.97 10.98
CA VAL A 51 -7.01 -11.77 11.38
C VAL A 51 -7.35 -12.84 10.33
N GLU A 52 -7.19 -12.53 9.04
CA GLU A 52 -7.44 -13.46 7.93
C GLU A 52 -6.42 -14.60 7.86
N LEU A 53 -5.15 -14.32 8.19
CA LEU A 53 -4.06 -15.29 8.11
C LEU A 53 -4.33 -16.61 8.86
N PRO A 54 -4.70 -16.64 10.16
CA PRO A 54 -4.96 -17.89 10.87
C PRO A 54 -6.15 -18.66 10.27
N ILE A 55 -7.15 -17.96 9.74
CA ILE A 55 -8.32 -18.57 9.09
C ILE A 55 -7.87 -19.26 7.79
N LEU A 56 -7.06 -18.58 6.96
CA LEU A 56 -6.52 -19.15 5.73
C LEU A 56 -5.62 -20.36 5.99
N VAL A 57 -4.73 -20.27 6.99
CA VAL A 57 -3.85 -21.38 7.40
C VAL A 57 -4.67 -22.56 7.95
N TRP A 58 -5.75 -22.29 8.68
CA TRP A 58 -6.66 -23.33 9.14
C TRP A 58 -7.36 -24.02 7.95
N PHE A 59 -7.85 -23.25 6.98
CA PHE A 59 -8.49 -23.79 5.78
C PHE A 59 -7.54 -24.62 4.89
N THR A 60 -6.26 -24.24 4.78
CA THR A 60 -5.29 -25.05 4.03
C THR A 60 -5.00 -26.37 4.75
N ARG A 61 -4.99 -26.37 6.09
CA ARG A 61 -4.78 -27.59 6.89
C ARG A 61 -5.93 -28.59 6.71
N THR A 62 -7.17 -28.12 6.68
CA THR A 62 -8.37 -28.95 6.53
C THR A 62 -8.65 -29.41 5.10
N ALA A 63 -8.03 -28.80 4.08
CA ALA A 63 -8.20 -29.22 2.69
C ALA A 63 -7.74 -30.68 2.49
N ASP A 64 -8.36 -31.45 1.60
CA ASP A 64 -8.02 -32.87 1.39
C ASP A 64 -6.90 -33.09 0.36
N LEU A 65 -5.82 -32.31 0.48
CA LEU A 65 -4.70 -32.31 -0.49
C LEU A 65 -3.43 -32.87 0.12
N LYS A 66 -3.10 -34.13 -0.14
CA LYS A 66 -1.97 -34.76 0.56
C LYS A 66 -0.59 -34.24 0.14
N LYS A 67 -0.40 -33.77 -1.10
CA LYS A 67 0.93 -33.40 -1.62
C LYS A 67 1.25 -31.89 -1.62
N ASP A 68 0.25 -31.02 -1.71
CA ASP A 68 0.48 -29.57 -1.92
C ASP A 68 0.08 -28.67 -0.73
N LYS A 69 -0.35 -29.25 0.40
CA LYS A 69 -0.74 -28.48 1.61
C LYS A 69 0.33 -27.52 2.08
N LEU A 70 1.57 -28.01 2.17
CA LEU A 70 2.68 -27.26 2.74
C LEU A 70 3.09 -26.10 1.82
N SER A 71 3.20 -26.36 0.51
CA SER A 71 3.56 -25.32 -0.47
C SER A 71 2.49 -24.21 -0.51
N LEU A 72 1.21 -24.56 -0.55
CA LEU A 72 0.11 -23.58 -0.53
C LEU A 72 0.11 -22.74 0.74
N THR A 73 0.29 -23.38 1.90
CA THR A 73 0.35 -22.67 3.19
C THR A 73 1.54 -21.72 3.24
N LEU A 74 2.71 -22.14 2.75
CA LEU A 74 3.90 -21.28 2.66
C LEU A 74 3.68 -20.10 1.71
N LEU A 75 3.08 -20.32 0.55
CA LEU A 75 2.82 -19.24 -0.42
C LEU A 75 1.82 -18.22 0.14
N ILE A 76 0.73 -18.66 0.77
CA ILE A 76 -0.27 -17.78 1.39
C ILE A 76 0.35 -16.99 2.54
N THR A 77 1.10 -17.65 3.42
CA THR A 77 1.73 -16.98 4.57
C THR A 77 2.79 -15.98 4.11
N LEU A 78 3.63 -16.33 3.14
CA LEU A 78 4.65 -15.43 2.60
C LEU A 78 4.02 -14.22 1.90
N SER A 79 2.97 -14.43 1.08
CA SER A 79 2.23 -13.35 0.42
C SER A 79 1.58 -12.39 1.44
N SER A 80 1.00 -12.94 2.51
CA SER A 80 0.40 -12.15 3.57
C SER A 80 1.44 -11.35 4.36
N ILE A 81 2.61 -11.95 4.64
CA ILE A 81 3.74 -11.26 5.28
C ILE A 81 4.26 -10.12 4.39
N LEU A 82 4.42 -10.34 3.07
CA LEU A 82 4.83 -9.27 2.16
C LEU A 82 3.81 -8.13 2.11
N SER A 83 2.51 -8.45 2.12
CA SER A 83 1.45 -7.45 2.19
C SER A 83 1.52 -6.63 3.48
N LEU A 84 1.72 -7.29 4.63
CA LEU A 84 1.93 -6.63 5.92
C LEU A 84 3.18 -5.76 5.94
N LEU A 85 4.29 -6.25 5.39
CA LEU A 85 5.52 -5.48 5.28
C LEU A 85 5.30 -4.20 4.46
N ASN A 86 4.54 -4.30 3.37
CA ASN A 86 4.27 -3.16 2.50
C ASN A 86 3.28 -2.15 3.11
N LEU A 87 2.41 -2.59 4.03
CA LEU A 87 1.48 -1.73 4.75
C LEU A 87 2.15 -1.04 5.95
N LEU A 88 2.82 -1.82 6.80
CA LEU A 88 3.29 -1.34 8.09
C LEU A 88 4.63 -0.62 8.03
N TYR A 89 5.47 -0.98 7.06
CA TYR A 89 6.81 -0.42 6.96
C TYR A 89 6.94 0.40 5.70
N ASP A 90 7.59 1.56 5.83
CA ASP A 90 8.17 2.19 4.67
C ASP A 90 9.38 1.35 4.24
N VAL A 91 9.10 0.36 3.38
CA VAL A 91 10.10 -0.59 2.91
C VAL A 91 11.29 0.14 2.28
N SER A 92 11.08 1.35 1.73
CA SER A 92 12.17 2.16 1.20
C SER A 92 13.21 2.54 2.27
N VAL A 93 12.76 2.90 3.46
CA VAL A 93 13.63 3.23 4.60
C VAL A 93 14.40 1.98 5.05
N LEU A 94 13.74 0.83 5.15
CA LEU A 94 14.39 -0.45 5.45
C LEU A 94 15.42 -0.83 4.38
N GLY A 95 15.07 -0.65 3.11
CA GLY A 95 15.94 -0.87 1.97
C GLY A 95 17.19 -0.01 2.05
N GLU A 96 17.08 1.28 2.41
CA GLU A 96 18.22 2.17 2.60
C GLU A 96 19.16 1.70 3.73
N HIS A 97 18.62 1.25 4.85
CA HIS A 97 19.43 0.71 5.95
C HIS A 97 20.19 -0.56 5.53
N VAL A 98 19.51 -1.47 4.82
CA VAL A 98 20.11 -2.71 4.30
C VAL A 98 21.16 -2.39 3.24
N LEU A 99 20.86 -1.46 2.32
CA LEU A 99 21.78 -0.96 1.30
C LEU A 99 23.04 -0.35 1.92
N ARG A 100 22.89 0.45 2.97
CA ARG A 100 24.03 1.09 3.64
C ARG A 100 24.97 0.04 4.25
N LYS A 101 24.43 -1.06 4.80
CA LYS A 101 25.22 -2.21 5.28
C LYS A 101 25.81 -3.08 4.17
N LEU A 102 25.13 -3.21 3.04
CA LEU A 102 25.65 -3.97 1.89
C LEU A 102 26.77 -3.21 1.18
N ARG A 103 26.63 -1.88 1.04
CA ARG A 103 27.60 -1.02 0.36
C ARG A 103 28.94 -0.94 1.09
N SER A 104 28.96 -1.15 2.41
CA SER A 104 30.21 -1.23 3.18
C SER A 104 31.01 -2.51 2.90
N LYS A 105 30.44 -3.51 2.22
CA LYS A 105 31.11 -4.74 1.83
C LYS A 105 31.41 -4.72 0.32
N ALA A 106 32.70 -4.69 -0.04
CA ALA A 106 33.16 -4.59 -1.44
C ALA A 106 32.58 -5.68 -2.36
N TRP A 107 32.44 -6.91 -1.85
CA TRP A 107 31.89 -8.04 -2.60
C TRP A 107 30.37 -7.94 -2.88
N ALA A 108 29.65 -7.08 -2.15
CA ALA A 108 28.20 -6.95 -2.25
C ALA A 108 27.76 -5.77 -3.13
N GLN A 109 28.69 -5.04 -3.75
CA GLN A 109 28.35 -3.89 -4.60
C GLN A 109 27.47 -4.29 -5.80
N GLY A 110 27.69 -5.46 -6.40
CA GLY A 110 26.86 -5.99 -7.48
C GLY A 110 25.43 -6.34 -7.04
N LEU A 111 25.21 -6.65 -5.76
CA LEU A 111 23.90 -6.99 -5.21
C LEU A 111 23.11 -5.77 -4.71
N ALA A 112 23.74 -4.61 -4.61
CA ALA A 112 23.08 -3.41 -4.09
C ALA A 112 21.92 -2.95 -4.99
N GLN A 113 22.10 -2.95 -6.31
CA GLN A 113 21.02 -2.54 -7.23
C GLN A 113 19.78 -3.47 -7.18
N PRO A 114 19.90 -4.80 -7.30
CA PRO A 114 18.73 -5.68 -7.19
C PRO A 114 18.11 -5.64 -5.79
N ALA A 115 18.93 -5.50 -4.73
CA ALA A 115 18.40 -5.31 -3.38
C ALA A 115 17.57 -4.02 -3.27
N ARG A 116 18.02 -2.92 -3.86
CA ARG A 116 17.25 -1.66 -3.89
C ARG A 116 15.91 -1.83 -4.56
N LEU A 117 15.88 -2.52 -5.69
CA LEU A 117 14.63 -2.79 -6.41
C LEU A 117 13.73 -3.70 -5.56
N ALA A 118 14.26 -4.78 -5.00
CA ALA A 118 13.51 -5.73 -4.18
C ALA A 118 12.92 -5.09 -2.90
N PHE A 119 13.68 -4.21 -2.23
CA PHE A 119 13.25 -3.47 -1.04
C PHE A 119 12.57 -2.14 -1.38
N SER A 120 12.02 -1.98 -2.58
CA SER A 120 11.14 -0.87 -2.92
C SER A 120 9.67 -1.30 -2.77
N TYR A 121 8.77 -0.34 -2.57
CA TYR A 121 7.33 -0.58 -2.56
C TYR A 121 6.86 -1.37 -3.80
N HIS A 122 7.38 -0.99 -4.98
CA HIS A 122 7.06 -1.69 -6.23
C HIS A 122 7.69 -3.07 -6.29
N GLY A 123 8.93 -3.25 -5.82
CA GLY A 123 9.59 -4.54 -5.76
C GLY A 123 8.86 -5.55 -4.89
N VAL A 124 8.42 -5.13 -3.69
CA VAL A 124 7.62 -5.99 -2.80
C VAL A 124 6.29 -6.36 -3.46
N ASN A 125 5.60 -5.43 -4.12
CA ASN A 125 4.37 -5.74 -4.85
C ASN A 125 4.59 -6.68 -6.03
N ILE A 126 5.69 -6.52 -6.79
CA ILE A 126 6.05 -7.43 -7.89
C ILE A 126 6.35 -8.82 -7.32
N LEU A 127 7.13 -8.91 -6.24
CA LEU A 127 7.42 -10.19 -5.58
C LEU A 127 6.14 -10.86 -5.07
N ASN A 128 5.25 -10.08 -4.46
CA ASN A 128 3.95 -10.57 -4.00
C ASN A 128 3.09 -11.05 -5.17
N LEU A 129 3.05 -10.31 -6.28
CA LEU A 129 2.36 -10.74 -7.50
C LEU A 129 2.92 -12.06 -8.05
N VAL A 130 4.24 -12.23 -8.07
CA VAL A 130 4.88 -13.49 -8.49
C VAL A 130 4.46 -14.65 -7.58
N LEU A 131 4.41 -14.44 -6.25
CA LEU A 131 3.92 -15.45 -5.31
C LEU A 131 2.44 -15.78 -5.54
N LEU A 132 1.60 -14.78 -5.86
CA LEU A 132 0.19 -15.01 -6.18
C LEU A 132 0.01 -15.79 -7.48
N LEU A 133 0.85 -15.55 -8.50
CA LEU A 133 0.85 -16.33 -9.73
C LEU A 133 1.27 -17.79 -9.45
N GLN A 134 2.28 -18.01 -8.60
CA GLN A 134 2.69 -19.34 -8.16
C GLN A 134 1.57 -20.03 -7.36
N LEU A 135 0.91 -19.30 -6.46
CA LEU A 135 -0.24 -19.79 -5.70
C LEU A 135 -1.39 -20.18 -6.62
N GLY A 136 -1.69 -19.35 -7.62
CA GLY A 136 -2.72 -19.63 -8.62
C GLY A 136 -2.41 -20.87 -9.46
N ALA A 137 -1.16 -21.01 -9.91
CA ALA A 137 -0.70 -22.19 -10.64
C ALA A 137 -0.78 -23.47 -9.79
N ALA A 138 -0.34 -23.41 -8.52
CA ALA A 138 -0.43 -24.52 -7.59
C ALA A 138 -1.89 -24.89 -7.30
N ALA A 139 -2.75 -23.90 -7.01
CA ALA A 139 -4.17 -24.13 -6.75
C ALA A 139 -4.89 -24.76 -7.96
N TRP A 140 -4.54 -24.32 -9.18
CA TRP A 140 -5.06 -24.88 -10.43
C TRP A 140 -4.68 -26.36 -10.58
N GLN A 141 -3.40 -26.70 -10.35
CA GLN A 141 -2.92 -28.07 -10.44
C GLN A 141 -3.55 -28.98 -9.37
N SER A 142 -3.77 -28.47 -8.16
CA SER A 142 -4.39 -29.22 -7.07
C SER A 142 -5.91 -29.35 -7.17
N GLY A 143 -6.56 -28.75 -8.17
CA GLY A 143 -8.04 -28.76 -8.30
C GLY A 143 -8.77 -27.98 -7.20
N LEU A 144 -8.07 -27.09 -6.49
CA LEU A 144 -8.67 -26.23 -5.49
C LEU A 144 -9.53 -25.17 -6.15
N LYS A 145 -10.71 -24.94 -5.57
CA LYS A 145 -11.55 -23.79 -5.93
C LYS A 145 -10.77 -22.50 -5.65
N SER A 146 -10.85 -21.54 -6.57
CA SER A 146 -10.10 -20.26 -6.58
C SER A 146 -10.18 -19.41 -5.30
N MET A 147 -10.99 -19.78 -4.31
CA MET A 147 -11.21 -19.02 -3.07
C MET A 147 -9.93 -18.73 -2.28
N TYR A 148 -8.94 -19.64 -2.28
CA TYR A 148 -7.67 -19.44 -1.57
C TYR A 148 -6.79 -18.35 -2.17
N CYS A 149 -6.96 -18.05 -3.46
CA CYS A 149 -6.22 -16.99 -4.14
C CYS A 149 -6.93 -15.64 -4.02
N VAL A 150 -8.25 -15.62 -3.79
CA VAL A 150 -9.06 -14.40 -3.75
C VAL A 150 -8.62 -13.49 -2.60
N VAL A 151 -8.40 -14.05 -1.40
CA VAL A 151 -8.06 -13.23 -0.22
C VAL A 151 -6.67 -12.58 -0.37
N PRO A 152 -5.58 -13.31 -0.67
CA PRO A 152 -4.28 -12.70 -0.90
C PRO A 152 -4.25 -11.70 -2.08
N MET A 153 -5.02 -11.98 -3.15
CA MET A 153 -5.18 -11.07 -4.28
C MET A 153 -5.92 -9.78 -3.87
N GLY A 154 -7.00 -9.90 -3.10
CA GLY A 154 -7.73 -8.77 -2.55
C GLY A 154 -6.83 -7.88 -1.69
N ASN A 155 -6.00 -8.49 -0.84
CA ASN A 155 -5.04 -7.76 -0.01
C ASN A 155 -4.02 -6.98 -0.85
N LEU A 156 -3.44 -7.60 -1.88
CA LEU A 156 -2.53 -6.89 -2.80
C LEU A 156 -3.23 -5.72 -3.52
N VAL A 157 -4.44 -5.94 -4.03
CA VAL A 157 -5.21 -4.89 -4.71
C VAL A 157 -5.52 -3.73 -3.76
N MET A 158 -5.93 -4.01 -2.52
CA MET A 158 -6.20 -2.99 -1.52
C MET A 158 -4.96 -2.17 -1.18
N VAL A 159 -3.79 -2.81 -1.02
CA VAL A 159 -2.51 -2.13 -0.80
C VAL A 159 -2.22 -1.16 -1.95
N ILE A 160 -2.38 -1.62 -3.20
CA ILE A 160 -2.15 -0.80 -4.39
C ILE A 160 -3.11 0.38 -4.46
N LEU A 161 -4.41 0.13 -4.29
CA LEU A 161 -5.45 1.16 -4.34
C LEU A 161 -5.25 2.21 -3.25
N MET A 162 -4.93 1.78 -2.03
CA MET A 162 -4.71 2.67 -0.91
C MET A 162 -3.50 3.59 -1.15
N ARG A 163 -2.39 3.04 -1.67
CA ARG A 163 -1.22 3.86 -2.02
C ARG A 163 -1.54 4.83 -3.15
N LYS A 164 -2.23 4.36 -4.19
CA LYS A 164 -2.65 5.19 -5.33
C LYS A 164 -3.52 6.35 -4.88
N TRP A 165 -4.56 6.06 -4.09
CA TRP A 165 -5.45 7.06 -3.51
C TRP A 165 -4.69 8.14 -2.73
N HIS A 166 -3.74 7.72 -1.87
CA HIS A 166 -2.92 8.66 -1.12
C HIS A 166 -2.01 9.52 -2.00
N THR A 167 -1.37 8.92 -3.01
CA THR A 167 -0.53 9.69 -3.95
C THR A 167 -1.33 10.68 -4.78
N GLU A 168 -2.54 10.33 -5.19
CA GLU A 168 -3.44 11.23 -5.92
C GLU A 168 -3.87 12.41 -5.05
N ILE A 169 -4.30 12.17 -3.80
CA ILE A 169 -4.66 13.26 -2.90
C ILE A 169 -3.46 14.17 -2.63
N LYS A 170 -2.28 13.60 -2.39
CA LYS A 170 -1.06 14.40 -2.18
C LYS A 170 -0.71 15.25 -3.41
N GLY A 171 -0.94 14.72 -4.62
CA GLY A 171 -0.82 15.45 -5.88
C GLY A 171 -1.78 16.63 -5.94
N ASN A 172 -3.08 16.39 -5.69
CA ASN A 172 -4.11 17.43 -5.71
C ASN A 172 -3.85 18.53 -4.66
N VAL A 173 -3.40 18.17 -3.46
CA VAL A 173 -3.02 19.13 -2.41
C VAL A 173 -1.81 19.97 -2.84
N LYS A 174 -0.85 19.38 -3.56
CA LYS A 174 0.30 20.11 -4.10
C LYS A 174 -0.11 21.05 -5.25
N GLU A 175 -1.05 20.64 -6.08
CA GLU A 175 -1.60 21.48 -7.16
C GLU A 175 -2.35 22.70 -6.59
N LEU A 176 -3.16 22.49 -5.53
CA LEU A 176 -3.80 23.58 -4.78
C LEU A 176 -2.78 24.57 -4.20
N ASP A 177 -1.66 24.08 -3.68
CA ASP A 177 -0.56 24.92 -3.19
C ASP A 177 0.17 25.65 -4.34
N GLY A 178 0.21 25.08 -5.55
CA GLY A 178 0.74 25.73 -6.75
C GLY A 178 -0.10 26.90 -7.24
N LEU A 179 -1.43 26.74 -7.27
CA LEU A 179 -2.37 27.79 -7.68
C LEU A 179 -2.30 29.06 -6.79
N ARG A 180 -1.83 28.91 -5.55
CA ARG A 180 -1.54 30.03 -4.64
C ARG A 180 -0.45 30.97 -5.17
N TYR A 181 0.59 30.44 -5.82
CA TYR A 181 1.72 31.24 -6.29
C TYR A 181 1.35 32.08 -7.52
N ASP A 182 0.47 31.56 -8.38
CA ASP A 182 0.02 32.26 -9.58
C ASP A 182 -0.84 33.49 -9.25
N TYR A 183 -1.56 33.49 -8.12
CA TYR A 183 -2.40 34.61 -7.69
C TYR A 183 -1.63 35.77 -7.02
N LYS A 184 -0.38 35.54 -6.57
CA LYS A 184 0.48 36.59 -5.99
C LYS A 184 1.23 37.42 -7.05
N GLY A 185 1.09 37.08 -8.33
CA GLY A 185 1.82 37.69 -9.45
C GLY A 185 1.03 38.71 -10.29
N VAL A 186 -0.18 39.09 -9.86
CA VAL A 186 -1.04 40.11 -10.49
C VAL A 186 -1.37 41.17 -9.44
#